data_AF-A0A7S2GZL5-F1
#
_entry.id   AF-A0A7S2GZL5-F1
#
_cell.length_a   1.000
_cell.length_b   1.000
_cell.length_c   1.000
_cell.angle_alpha   90.00
_cell.angle_beta   90.00
_cell.angle_gamma   90.00
#
_symmetry.space_group_name_H-M   'P 1'
#
loop_
_entity.id
_entity.type
_entity.pdbx_description
1 polymer ?
#
loop_
_entity_poly.entity_id
_entity_poly.type
_entity_poly.pdbx_seq_one_letter_code
_entity_poly.pdbx_strand_id
1 'polypeptide(L)'
;RQDMDYFYGPNWKDEIKPSKATKKYAERVVEIAKEKPRLLIAHQYTRYLGDLFGGQMMSGMASKTLNLSDGKGTAFYTFDGIDSTSDFITMWYRKLNELDLTEEEREEIV
;
A
#
# COMPACT_ATOMS: atom_id res chain seq x y z
N ARG A 1 9.50 -4.55 6.03
CA ARG A 1 10.73 -4.69 6.84
C ARG A 1 11.58 -5.84 6.32
N GLN A 2 11.02 -7.05 6.22
CA GLN A 2 11.70 -8.23 5.66
C GLN A 2 12.39 -7.95 4.32
N ASP A 3 11.73 -7.30 3.36
CA ASP A 3 12.36 -6.96 2.07
C ASP A 3 13.54 -5.99 2.21
N MET A 4 13.47 -5.03 3.13
CA MET A 4 14.60 -4.13 3.38
C MET A 4 15.77 -4.88 4.01
N ASP A 5 15.49 -5.80 4.95
CA ASP A 5 16.51 -6.67 5.54
C ASP A 5 17.16 -7.57 4.47
N TYR A 6 16.37 -8.05 3.50
CA TYR A 6 16.86 -8.88 2.40
C TYR A 6 17.78 -8.11 1.44
N PHE A 7 17.38 -6.91 1.00
CA PHE A 7 18.15 -6.16 0.00
C PHE A 7 19.32 -5.36 0.58
N TYR A 8 19.22 -4.90 1.82
CA TYR A 8 20.15 -3.94 2.41
C TYR A 8 20.78 -4.43 3.73
N GLY A 9 20.43 -5.63 4.19
CA GLY A 9 20.94 -6.18 5.45
C GLY A 9 20.33 -5.55 6.71
N PRO A 10 20.69 -6.02 7.91
CA PRO A 10 20.02 -5.66 9.16
C PRO A 10 20.16 -4.18 9.56
N ASN A 11 21.15 -3.48 9.04
CA ASN A 11 21.45 -2.08 9.37
C ASN A 11 20.76 -1.06 8.46
N TRP A 12 19.88 -1.51 7.55
CA TRP A 12 19.28 -0.67 6.51
C TRP A 12 18.59 0.61 7.02
N LYS A 13 18.10 0.63 8.26
CA LYS A 13 17.42 1.80 8.83
C LYS A 13 18.36 3.00 8.98
N ASP A 14 19.62 2.73 9.26
CA ASP A 14 20.63 3.77 9.46
C ASP A 14 21.22 4.21 8.12
N GLU A 15 21.32 3.28 7.16
CA GLU A 15 21.97 3.48 5.87
C GLU A 15 21.04 4.03 4.78
N ILE A 16 19.78 3.57 4.73
CA ILE A 16 18.84 3.93 3.67
C ILE A 16 17.95 5.09 4.10
N LYS A 17 17.90 6.14 3.29
CA LYS A 17 17.06 7.32 3.53
C LYS A 17 16.02 7.47 2.42
N PRO A 18 14.77 7.86 2.78
CA PRO A 18 13.73 8.09 1.79
C PRO A 18 14.10 9.27 0.89
N SER A 19 13.74 9.14 -0.39
CA SER A 19 13.89 10.22 -1.37
C SER A 19 13.08 11.46 -0.98
N LYS A 20 13.37 12.61 -1.59
CA LYS A 20 12.57 13.84 -1.40
C LYS A 20 11.08 13.62 -1.73
N ALA A 21 10.79 12.88 -2.81
CA ALA A 21 9.43 12.56 -3.20
C ALA A 21 8.72 11.66 -2.18
N THR A 22 9.41 10.65 -1.66
CA THR A 22 8.89 9.75 -0.62
C THR A 22 8.56 10.53 0.66
N LYS A 23 9.45 11.44 1.09
CA LYS A 23 9.21 12.30 2.25
C LYS A 23 7.98 13.19 2.05
N LYS A 24 7.90 13.88 0.90
CA LYS A 24 6.75 14.72 0.56
C LYS A 24 5.44 13.93 0.57
N TYR A 25 5.45 12.71 0.05
CA TYR A 25 4.25 11.86 0.07
C TYR A 25 3.88 11.46 1.51
N ALA A 26 4.84 10.99 2.31
CA ALA A 26 4.59 10.65 3.70
C ALA A 26 4.06 11.85 4.53
N GLU A 27 4.63 13.04 4.32
CA GLU A 27 4.18 14.28 4.94
C GLU A 27 2.72 14.60 4.59
N ARG A 28 2.34 14.47 3.30
CA ARG A 28 0.96 14.68 2.86
C ARG A 28 -0.02 13.69 3.53
N VAL A 29 0.36 12.42 3.66
CA VAL A 29 -0.48 11.43 4.35
C VAL A 29 -0.68 11.81 5.82
N VAL A 30 0.38 12.27 6.50
CA VAL A 30 0.30 12.72 7.91
C VAL A 30 -0.54 13.99 8.05
N GLU A 31 -0.40 14.95 7.13
CA GLU A 31 -1.20 16.17 7.07
C GLU A 31 -2.69 15.85 6.92
N ILE A 32 -3.04 15.03 5.93
CA ILE A 32 -4.43 14.60 5.69
C ILE A 32 -4.99 13.84 6.88
N ALA A 33 -4.22 12.95 7.50
CA ALA A 33 -4.66 12.20 8.68
C ALA A 33 -5.06 13.12 9.85
N LYS A 34 -4.41 14.29 9.97
CA LYS A 34 -4.69 15.27 11.04
C LYS A 34 -5.83 16.21 10.68
N GLU A 35 -5.86 16.71 9.45
CA GLU A 35 -6.76 17.80 9.05
C GLU A 35 -8.07 17.28 8.46
N LYS A 36 -7.99 16.23 7.64
CA LYS A 36 -9.13 15.70 6.86
C LYS A 36 -9.07 14.17 6.75
N PRO A 37 -9.24 13.42 7.87
CA PRO A 37 -8.97 11.97 7.91
C PRO A 37 -9.80 11.15 6.93
N ARG A 38 -11.03 11.56 6.59
CA ARG A 38 -11.85 10.92 5.54
C ARG A 38 -11.14 10.84 4.18
N LEU A 39 -10.24 11.76 3.86
CA LEU A 39 -9.48 11.73 2.60
C LEU A 39 -8.36 10.68 2.58
N LEU A 40 -8.07 10.01 3.71
CA LEU A 40 -7.19 8.83 3.71
C LEU A 40 -7.75 7.69 2.86
N ILE A 41 -9.07 7.67 2.62
CA ILE A 41 -9.72 6.71 1.73
C ILE A 41 -9.11 6.75 0.33
N ALA A 42 -8.86 7.95 -0.21
CA ALA A 42 -8.26 8.11 -1.54
C ALA A 42 -6.83 7.51 -1.58
N HIS A 43 -6.01 7.77 -0.56
CA HIS A 43 -4.67 7.20 -0.45
C HIS A 43 -4.68 5.67 -0.30
N GLN A 44 -5.60 5.15 0.51
CA GLN A 44 -5.81 3.72 0.69
C GLN A 44 -6.25 3.06 -0.62
N TYR A 45 -7.20 3.65 -1.34
CA TYR A 45 -7.66 3.18 -2.64
C TYR A 45 -6.49 3.09 -3.63
N THR A 46 -5.74 4.19 -3.80
CA THR A 46 -4.63 4.24 -4.76
C THR A 46 -3.54 3.21 -4.45
N ARG A 47 -3.25 2.96 -3.18
CA ARG A 47 -2.18 2.03 -2.77
C ARG A 47 -2.68 0.61 -2.64
N TYR A 48 -3.55 0.33 -1.67
CA TYR A 48 -3.86 -1.03 -1.26
C TYR A 48 -4.67 -1.78 -2.31
N LEU A 49 -5.65 -1.14 -2.96
CA LEU A 49 -6.39 -1.81 -4.02
C LEU A 49 -5.49 -2.05 -5.23
N GLY A 50 -4.63 -1.10 -5.58
CA GLY A 50 -3.60 -1.30 -6.62
C GLY A 50 -2.66 -2.47 -6.31
N ASP A 51 -2.18 -2.56 -5.06
CA ASP A 51 -1.32 -3.64 -4.60
C ASP A 51 -2.08 -5.00 -4.59
N LEU A 52 -3.36 -5.02 -4.28
CA LEU A 52 -4.20 -6.23 -4.33
C LEU A 52 -4.53 -6.67 -5.78
N PHE A 53 -4.81 -5.73 -6.69
CA PHE A 53 -5.11 -6.05 -8.08
C PHE A 53 -3.87 -6.51 -8.86
N GLY A 54 -2.74 -5.81 -8.69
CA GLY A 54 -1.54 -5.99 -9.51
C GLY A 54 -0.37 -6.67 -8.79
N GLY A 55 -0.41 -6.80 -7.47
CA GLY A 55 0.74 -7.22 -6.67
C GLY A 55 1.29 -8.59 -7.02
N GLN A 56 0.42 -9.55 -7.33
CA GLN A 56 0.86 -10.89 -7.74
C GLN A 56 1.63 -10.87 -9.07
N MET A 57 1.16 -10.08 -10.04
CA MET A 57 1.87 -9.90 -11.31
C MET A 57 3.21 -9.21 -11.10
N MET A 58 3.24 -8.14 -10.29
CA MET A 58 4.47 -7.41 -9.96
C MET A 58 5.48 -8.27 -9.21
N SER A 59 5.03 -9.07 -8.24
CA SER A 59 5.85 -10.03 -7.50
C SER A 59 6.46 -11.08 -8.43
N GLY A 60 5.67 -11.64 -9.36
CA GLY A 60 6.16 -12.60 -10.34
C GLY A 60 7.20 -12.00 -11.29
N MET A 61 6.98 -10.78 -11.78
CA MET A 61 7.95 -10.05 -12.61
C MET A 61 9.25 -9.76 -11.84
N ALA A 62 9.14 -9.22 -10.62
CA ALA A 62 10.29 -8.92 -9.78
C ALA A 62 11.11 -10.17 -9.47
N SER A 63 10.45 -11.28 -9.10
CA SER A 63 11.11 -12.54 -8.78
C SER A 63 11.89 -13.09 -9.98
N LYS A 64 11.30 -13.04 -11.17
CA LYS A 64 11.96 -13.48 -12.41
C LYS A 64 13.13 -12.58 -12.80
N THR A 65 12.94 -11.26 -12.79
CA THR A 65 13.95 -10.31 -13.27
C THR A 65 15.15 -10.21 -12.32
N LEU A 66 14.92 -10.34 -11.02
CA LEU A 66 15.96 -10.23 -10.00
C LEU A 66 16.49 -11.60 -9.51
N ASN A 67 16.05 -12.71 -10.13
CA ASN A 67 16.39 -14.08 -9.73
C ASN A 67 16.14 -14.36 -8.23
N LEU A 68 14.99 -13.93 -7.72
CA LEU A 68 14.61 -14.13 -6.33
C LEU A 68 14.03 -15.53 -6.14
N SER A 69 14.32 -16.14 -4.98
CA SER A 69 13.81 -17.45 -4.59
C SER A 69 13.10 -17.40 -3.23
N ASP A 70 12.31 -18.43 -2.94
CA ASP A 70 11.72 -18.68 -1.62
C ASP A 70 10.81 -17.54 -1.10
N GLY A 71 10.24 -16.74 -2.00
CA GLY A 71 9.40 -15.60 -1.66
C GLY A 71 10.14 -14.45 -0.95
N LYS A 72 11.48 -14.46 -0.97
CA LYS A 72 12.29 -13.41 -0.33
C LYS A 72 12.50 -12.22 -1.27
N GLY A 73 12.46 -11.01 -0.73
CA GLY A 73 12.61 -9.77 -1.49
C GLY A 73 11.33 -9.30 -2.19
N THR A 74 10.21 -10.01 -2.01
CA THR A 74 8.88 -9.63 -2.51
C THR A 74 7.79 -9.77 -1.46
N ALA A 75 8.14 -9.83 -0.17
CA ALA A 75 7.19 -10.01 0.93
C ALA A 75 6.13 -8.89 0.99
N PHE A 76 6.43 -7.70 0.45
CA PHE A 76 5.47 -6.61 0.26
C PHE A 76 4.21 -7.03 -0.54
N TYR A 77 4.33 -7.99 -1.45
CA TYR A 77 3.22 -8.50 -2.27
C TYR A 77 2.55 -9.76 -1.69
N THR A 78 2.92 -10.17 -0.48
CA THR A 78 2.33 -11.31 0.24
C THR A 78 1.32 -10.81 1.26
N PHE A 79 0.09 -11.35 1.20
CA PHE A 79 -1.04 -10.90 2.02
C PHE A 79 -1.60 -12.06 2.86
N ASP A 80 -0.82 -12.56 3.84
CA ASP A 80 -1.18 -13.74 4.65
C ASP A 80 -2.50 -13.60 5.44
N GLY A 81 -2.99 -12.38 5.65
CA GLY A 81 -4.27 -12.10 6.31
C GLY A 81 -5.46 -11.97 5.37
N ILE A 82 -5.28 -12.23 4.06
CA ILE A 82 -6.31 -12.08 3.03
C ILE A 82 -6.40 -13.39 2.25
N ASP A 83 -7.37 -14.22 2.60
CA ASP A 83 -7.59 -15.52 1.94
C ASP A 83 -8.07 -15.37 0.50
N SER A 84 -8.91 -14.37 0.25
CA SER A 84 -9.52 -14.10 -1.05
C SER A 84 -9.44 -12.60 -1.34
N THR A 85 -8.57 -12.24 -2.28
CA THR A 85 -8.41 -10.85 -2.73
C THR A 85 -9.72 -10.29 -3.26
N SER A 86 -10.49 -11.06 -4.03
CA SER A 86 -11.77 -10.59 -4.58
C SER A 86 -12.77 -10.29 -3.46
N ASP A 87 -12.90 -11.19 -2.48
CA ASP A 87 -13.87 -11.00 -1.39
C ASP A 87 -13.46 -9.83 -0.49
N PHE A 88 -12.15 -9.66 -0.26
CA PHE A 88 -11.63 -8.52 0.48
C PHE A 88 -11.92 -7.20 -0.24
N ILE A 89 -11.72 -7.12 -1.55
CA ILE A 89 -12.02 -5.92 -2.34
C ILE A 89 -13.53 -5.63 -2.34
N THR A 90 -14.38 -6.65 -2.51
CA THR A 90 -15.85 -6.50 -2.41
C THR A 90 -16.26 -5.97 -1.04
N MET A 91 -15.68 -6.53 0.03
CA MET A 91 -15.91 -6.08 1.40
C MET A 91 -15.41 -4.64 1.63
N TRP A 92 -14.27 -4.27 1.07
CA TRP A 92 -13.73 -2.91 1.12
C TRP A 92 -14.68 -1.90 0.47
N TYR A 93 -15.17 -2.16 -0.75
CA TYR A 93 -16.14 -1.29 -1.42
C TYR A 93 -17.45 -1.19 -0.66
N ARG A 94 -17.95 -2.30 -0.11
CA ARG A 94 -19.15 -2.27 0.73
C ARG A 94 -18.93 -1.35 1.94
N LYS A 95 -17.78 -1.45 2.60
CA LYS A 95 -17.46 -0.60 3.76
C LYS A 95 -17.33 0.87 3.40
N LEU A 96 -16.73 1.19 2.25
CA LEU A 96 -16.68 2.56 1.73
C LEU A 96 -18.09 3.11 1.50
N ASN A 97 -18.97 2.33 0.86
CA ASN A 97 -20.33 2.76 0.54
C ASN A 97 -21.24 2.89 1.77
N GLU A 98 -20.91 2.20 2.87
CA GLU A 98 -21.59 2.30 4.17
C GLU A 98 -21.20 3.57 4.95
N LEU A 99 -20.18 4.33 4.52
CA LEU A 99 -19.79 5.55 5.23
C LEU A 99 -20.83 6.66 5.06
N ASP A 100 -21.17 7.28 6.19
CA ASP A 100 -22.05 8.44 6.26
C ASP A 100 -21.28 9.72 5.89
N LEU A 101 -21.03 9.85 4.58
CA LEU A 101 -20.37 11.01 3.97
C LEU A 101 -21.38 11.85 3.21
N THR A 102 -21.27 13.16 3.39
CA THR A 102 -21.97 14.16 2.57
C THR A 102 -21.52 14.09 1.11
N GLU A 103 -22.31 14.65 0.19
CA GLU A 103 -21.93 14.69 -1.23
C GLU A 103 -20.61 15.46 -1.43
N GLU A 104 -20.44 16.58 -0.72
CA GLU A 104 -19.20 17.38 -0.75
C GLU A 104 -17.99 16.57 -0.28
N GLU A 105 -18.12 15.77 0.78
CA GLU A 105 -17.03 14.90 1.24
C GLU A 105 -16.72 13.75 0.26
N ARG A 106 -17.73 13.25 -0.46
CA ARG A 106 -17.53 12.26 -1.53
C ARG A 106 -16.78 12.88 -2.70
N GLU A 107 -17.14 14.10 -3.09
CA GLU A 107 -16.42 14.85 -4.11
C GLU A 107 -14.97 15.15 -3.69
N GLU A 108 -14.70 15.47 -2.41
CA GLU A 108 -13.31 15.68 -1.95
C GLU A 108 -12.43 14.41 -2.05
N ILE A 109 -13.03 13.22 -2.06
CA ILE A 109 -12.29 11.94 -2.14
C ILE A 109 -11.85 11.61 -3.59
N VAL A 110 -12.60 12.08 -4.59
CA VAL A 110 -12.40 11.77 -6.03
C VAL A 110 -11.45 12.77 -6.69
#